data_AF-A0A4W2BTQ7-F1
#
_entry.id   AF-A0A4W2BTQ7-F1
#
_cell.length_a   1.000
_cell.length_b   1.000
_cell.length_c   1.000
_cell.angle_alpha   90.00
_cell.angle_beta   90.00
_cell.angle_gamma   90.00
#
_symmetry.space_group_name_H-M   'P 1'
#
loop_
_entity.id
_entity.type
_entity.pdbx_description
1 polymer ?
#
loop_
_entity_poly.entity_id
_entity_poly.type
_entity_poly.pdbx_seq_one_letter_code
_entity_poly.pdbx_strand_id
1 'polypeptide(L)'
;MTSGPPPTGLYCFLGTLGSVWSPLKGAEPVSGLAARVLEIRVSCPGQQVWVSQPGQDRVPPRVISAPMFTEAAVSMCDLESGSVKVKEPSNRGRWHGCWYERLVQPCLVELLGSALFIFIGCLSVIENGPDTGRLQPALAHGLALGLVIATLGNISGGHFNPAVSLAAMLVGGLKLTMLFPYWISQLCGGLIGATLAKAVSPEDRFWNATGAAFVTVQESEQVAGAVVAEVILTTLLVLTVCMGAINEKTLGPLAPFCIGFSVTVDILAGGAVSGACMNPARAFGPAMVANHWDYHWIYWLGPLLASLLVGVLIRFFIGDAKIRLILKGR
;
A
#
# COMPACT_ATOMS: atom_id res chain seq x y z
N MET A 1 43.56 -38.70 12.48
CA MET A 1 43.43 -37.24 12.71
C MET A 1 42.55 -36.72 11.58
N THR A 2 41.22 -36.72 11.77
CA THR A 2 40.38 -35.54 12.16
C THR A 2 40.43 -34.45 11.08
N SER A 3 39.37 -33.84 10.58
CA SER A 3 37.92 -33.78 10.87
C SER A 3 37.32 -32.79 9.85
N GLY A 4 36.00 -32.80 9.67
CA GLY A 4 35.25 -32.04 8.64
C GLY A 4 35.26 -30.48 8.69
N PRO A 5 34.36 -29.85 7.87
CA PRO A 5 34.37 -28.45 7.39
C PRO A 5 33.61 -27.49 8.37
N PRO A 6 33.39 -26.14 8.19
CA PRO A 6 32.58 -25.49 7.12
C PRO A 6 32.93 -23.96 6.85
N PRO A 7 32.00 -22.99 6.62
CA PRO A 7 31.57 -22.41 5.32
C PRO A 7 31.71 -20.85 5.23
N THR A 8 31.01 -20.22 4.27
CA THR A 8 30.58 -18.80 4.15
C THR A 8 31.31 -17.88 3.15
N GLY A 9 30.52 -17.11 2.37
CA GLY A 9 31.01 -15.95 1.63
C GLY A 9 30.17 -15.52 0.43
N LEU A 10 29.05 -14.84 0.69
CA LEU A 10 28.27 -14.05 -0.26
C LEU A 10 29.18 -13.06 -1.03
N TYR A 11 29.26 -13.15 -2.36
CA TYR A 11 29.82 -12.05 -3.17
C TYR A 11 28.66 -11.20 -3.72
N CYS A 12 28.45 -10.04 -3.10
CA CYS A 12 27.67 -8.94 -3.66
C CYS A 12 28.42 -8.37 -4.89
N PHE A 13 27.83 -8.54 -6.07
CA PHE A 13 28.12 -7.70 -7.23
C PHE A 13 27.37 -6.36 -7.06
N LEU A 14 28.08 -5.29 -6.74
CA LEU A 14 27.63 -3.92 -7.02
C LEU A 14 28.52 -3.37 -8.13
N GLY A 15 28.08 -3.62 -9.36
CA GLY A 15 28.62 -2.99 -10.56
C GLY A 15 28.06 -1.57 -10.68
N THR A 16 28.97 -0.60 -10.69
CA THR A 16 28.77 0.79 -11.09
C THR A 16 28.27 0.84 -12.53
N LEU A 17 26.99 1.19 -12.75
CA LEU A 17 26.50 1.58 -14.07
C LEU A 17 26.72 3.09 -14.25
N GLY A 18 27.69 3.39 -15.11
CA GLY A 18 28.02 4.72 -15.56
C GLY A 18 26.87 5.40 -16.29
N SER A 19 26.83 6.71 -16.08
CA SER A 19 26.02 7.71 -16.75
C SER A 19 26.08 7.61 -18.28
N VAL A 20 24.91 7.41 -18.91
CA VAL A 20 24.68 7.73 -20.32
C VAL A 20 23.97 9.08 -20.38
N TRP A 21 24.69 10.14 -20.71
CA TRP A 21 24.13 11.38 -21.25
C TRP A 21 25.11 11.95 -22.27
N SER A 22 24.71 11.94 -23.54
CA SER A 22 25.40 12.67 -24.61
C SER A 22 25.05 14.16 -24.53
N PRO A 23 26.00 15.08 -24.77
CA PRO A 23 25.77 16.52 -24.60
C PRO A 23 25.14 17.17 -25.83
N LEU A 24 24.09 17.97 -25.61
CA LEU A 24 23.69 19.03 -26.53
C LEU A 24 24.78 20.12 -26.52
N LYS A 25 25.31 20.43 -27.70
CA LYS A 25 26.32 21.48 -27.91
C LYS A 25 25.68 22.87 -27.74
N GLY A 26 26.32 23.72 -26.94
CA GLY A 26 26.11 25.17 -26.98
C GLY A 26 25.59 25.78 -25.68
N ALA A 27 26.37 25.73 -24.60
CA ALA A 27 26.29 26.69 -23.50
C ALA A 27 27.63 26.70 -22.75
N GLU A 28 28.32 27.85 -22.75
CA GLU A 28 29.51 28.05 -21.91
C GLU A 28 29.14 28.26 -20.43
N PRO A 29 30.02 27.92 -19.47
CA PRO A 29 29.68 27.94 -18.05
C PRO A 29 30.09 29.28 -17.41
N VAL A 30 29.18 29.91 -16.65
CA VAL A 30 29.52 31.01 -15.74
C VAL A 30 28.87 30.83 -14.37
N SER A 31 29.72 30.41 -13.43
CA SER A 31 29.74 30.62 -11.97
C SER A 31 28.44 30.73 -11.17
N GLY A 32 28.31 29.83 -10.18
CA GLY A 32 27.69 30.18 -8.89
C GLY A 32 26.37 29.49 -8.59
N LEU A 33 26.39 28.17 -8.38
CA LEU A 33 25.49 27.52 -7.42
C LEU A 33 26.09 26.14 -7.09
N ALA A 34 26.67 26.01 -5.90
CA ALA A 34 27.08 24.70 -5.41
C ALA A 34 25.81 23.85 -5.22
N ALA A 35 25.67 22.78 -6.00
CA ALA A 35 24.65 21.76 -5.80
C ALA A 35 24.85 21.17 -4.39
N ARG A 36 23.96 21.52 -3.47
CA ARG A 36 23.89 20.87 -2.16
C ARG A 36 23.20 19.53 -2.36
N VAL A 37 23.97 18.45 -2.35
CA VAL A 37 23.45 17.10 -2.17
C VAL A 37 22.82 17.05 -0.78
N LEU A 38 21.51 16.84 -0.73
CA LEU A 38 20.79 16.62 0.52
C LEU A 38 21.02 15.16 0.94
N GLU A 39 22.05 14.90 1.75
CA GLU A 39 22.18 13.62 2.44
C GLU A 39 21.12 13.55 3.55
N ILE A 40 20.06 12.77 3.33
CA ILE A 40 19.11 12.42 4.40
C ILE A 40 19.69 11.22 5.15
N ARG A 41 20.34 11.47 6.29
CA ARG A 41 20.63 10.42 7.29
C ARG A 41 19.49 10.35 8.31
N VAL A 42 18.78 9.24 8.31
CA VAL A 42 17.83 8.90 9.38
C VAL A 42 18.63 8.44 10.60
N SER A 43 18.56 9.20 11.70
CA SER A 43 19.15 8.83 12.98
C SER A 43 18.08 8.30 13.92
N CYS A 44 18.32 7.15 14.55
CA CYS A 44 17.44 6.59 15.59
C CYS A 44 17.48 7.47 16.87
N PRO A 45 16.40 7.50 17.68
CA PRO A 45 16.38 8.29 18.90
C PRO A 45 17.35 7.70 19.94
N GLY A 46 18.28 8.51 20.46
CA GLY A 46 19.06 8.19 21.65
C GLY A 46 20.58 7.99 21.49
N GLN A 47 21.17 8.24 20.31
CA GLN A 47 22.63 8.20 20.14
C GLN A 47 23.23 9.59 19.87
N GLN A 48 24.12 10.04 20.75
CA GLN A 48 25.01 11.17 20.46
C GLN A 48 26.14 10.70 19.54
N VAL A 49 26.29 11.35 18.38
CA VAL A 49 27.36 11.07 17.42
C VAL A 49 28.52 12.03 17.70
N TRP A 50 29.70 11.48 17.97
CA TRP A 50 30.95 12.23 18.06
C TRP A 50 31.66 12.19 16.70
N VAL A 51 32.05 13.37 16.20
CA VAL A 51 32.91 13.49 15.01
C VAL A 51 34.32 13.80 15.51
N SER A 52 35.26 12.90 15.27
CA SER A 52 36.69 13.12 15.51
C SER A 52 37.39 13.19 14.15
N GLN A 53 38.03 14.32 13.84
CA GLN A 53 39.00 14.38 12.75
C GLN A 53 40.41 14.08 13.29
N PRO A 54 41.27 13.36 12.54
CA PRO A 54 42.60 13.01 13.00
C PRO A 54 43.55 14.21 12.91
N GLY A 55 44.19 14.52 14.04
CA GLY A 55 45.36 15.41 14.08
C GLY A 55 45.05 16.89 14.12
N GLN A 56 44.75 17.43 15.32
CA GLN A 56 45.20 18.77 15.75
C GLN A 56 44.95 18.96 17.26
N ASP A 57 45.96 19.51 17.92
CA ASP A 57 46.03 19.71 19.36
C ASP A 57 45.06 20.77 19.91
N ARG A 58 44.73 20.58 21.20
CA ARG A 58 43.87 21.36 22.11
C ARG A 58 43.81 22.88 21.85
N VAL A 59 42.64 23.41 21.50
CA VAL A 59 42.17 24.77 21.85
C VAL A 59 40.63 24.79 21.93
N PRO A 60 39.99 25.36 22.97
CA PRO A 60 38.53 25.52 23.00
C PRO A 60 38.11 26.78 22.22
N PRO A 61 37.16 26.71 21.26
CA PRO A 61 36.68 27.90 20.58
C PRO A 61 35.58 28.63 21.37
N ARG A 62 35.74 29.96 21.42
CA ARG A 62 34.87 30.96 22.04
C ARG A 62 33.47 30.98 21.41
N VAL A 63 32.46 31.16 22.27
CA VAL A 63 31.08 31.47 21.85
C VAL A 63 30.98 32.96 21.54
N ILE A 64 30.66 33.30 20.29
CA ILE A 64 30.21 34.64 19.89
C ILE A 64 28.71 34.54 19.63
N SER A 65 27.92 35.20 20.48
CA SER A 65 26.47 35.31 20.39
C SER A 65 26.04 36.47 19.50
N ALA A 66 24.99 36.25 18.70
CA ALA A 66 24.14 37.29 18.10
C ALA A 66 22.65 36.92 18.36
N PRO A 67 21.72 37.91 18.40
CA PRO A 67 20.72 38.00 19.46
C PRO A 67 19.37 37.32 19.20
N MET A 68 18.89 36.67 20.26
CA MET A 68 17.57 36.76 20.91
C MET A 68 16.42 37.47 20.16
N PHE A 69 15.34 36.74 19.89
CA PHE A 69 13.98 37.18 20.21
C PHE A 69 13.46 36.33 21.39
N THR A 70 13.12 37.06 22.44
CA THR A 70 12.50 36.75 23.74
C THR A 70 11.18 35.98 23.60
N GLU A 71 10.60 35.25 24.56
CA GLU A 71 10.46 35.31 26.04
C GLU A 71 9.70 34.00 26.41
N ALA A 72 9.71 33.37 27.58
CA ALA A 72 10.14 33.70 28.92
C ALA A 72 10.47 32.37 29.66
N ALA A 73 11.62 32.32 30.32
CA ALA A 73 11.95 31.28 31.28
C ALA A 73 11.38 31.67 32.66
N VAL A 74 10.61 30.78 33.26
CA VAL A 74 10.20 30.89 34.65
C VAL A 74 11.40 30.56 35.54
N SER A 75 11.74 31.52 36.41
CA SER A 75 12.73 31.41 37.47
C SER A 75 12.27 30.39 38.53
N MET A 76 13.12 29.44 38.89
CA MET A 76 12.93 28.59 40.06
C MET A 76 14.02 28.88 41.10
N CYS A 77 13.60 29.49 42.20
CA CYS A 77 14.20 29.30 43.53
C CYS A 77 13.07 29.26 44.57
N ASP A 78 13.14 28.21 45.40
CA ASP A 78 12.63 28.03 46.75
C ASP A 78 11.10 28.07 47.01
N LEU A 79 10.53 26.91 47.40
CA LEU A 79 10.02 26.64 48.75
C LEU A 79 9.22 25.33 48.82
N GLU A 80 9.58 24.52 49.80
CA GLU A 80 8.77 23.70 50.72
C GLU A 80 7.59 22.80 50.27
N SER A 81 7.41 21.79 51.13
CA SER A 81 6.48 20.68 51.05
C SER A 81 5.01 21.05 50.75
N GLY A 82 4.45 20.37 49.76
CA GLY A 82 3.01 20.24 49.57
C GLY A 82 2.71 19.13 48.58
N SER A 83 2.19 18.00 49.06
CA SER A 83 1.75 16.89 48.21
C SER A 83 0.55 17.34 47.37
N VAL A 84 0.81 17.90 46.19
CA VAL A 84 -0.23 18.20 45.21
C VAL A 84 -0.70 16.88 44.60
N LYS A 85 -1.81 16.37 45.12
CA LYS A 85 -2.55 15.26 44.53
C LYS A 85 -3.15 15.77 43.21
N VAL A 86 -2.42 15.60 42.10
CA VAL A 86 -2.95 15.84 40.76
C VAL A 86 -4.10 14.85 40.57
N LYS A 87 -5.32 15.39 40.62
CA LYS A 87 -6.53 14.64 40.35
C LYS A 87 -6.58 14.41 38.85
N GLU A 88 -6.14 13.22 38.41
CA GLU A 88 -6.33 12.77 37.04
C GLU A 88 -7.79 13.02 36.63
N PRO A 89 -8.05 13.72 35.51
CA PRO A 89 -9.41 13.91 35.04
C PRO A 89 -9.99 12.54 34.72
N SER A 90 -11.12 12.24 35.36
CA SER A 90 -11.79 10.96 35.26
C SER A 90 -12.05 10.58 33.80
N ASN A 91 -11.47 9.45 33.41
CA ASN A 91 -11.63 8.76 32.14
C ASN A 91 -13.08 8.30 31.91
N ARG A 92 -13.99 9.21 31.55
CA ARG A 92 -15.41 8.89 31.37
C ARG A 92 -16.11 9.66 30.25
N GLY A 93 -15.42 9.84 29.12
CA GLY A 93 -15.98 10.49 27.91
C GLY A 93 -15.56 9.86 26.58
N ARG A 94 -15.10 8.60 26.55
CA ARG A 94 -14.47 7.99 25.35
C ARG A 94 -15.27 6.86 24.71
N TRP A 95 -16.59 6.95 24.74
CA TRP A 95 -17.48 5.91 24.21
C TRP A 95 -18.56 6.56 23.35
N HIS A 96 -18.74 6.01 22.14
CA HIS A 96 -19.61 6.44 21.03
C HIS A 96 -18.97 7.43 20.05
N GLY A 97 -18.01 6.95 19.23
CA GLY A 97 -17.90 7.48 17.87
C GLY A 97 -19.30 7.46 17.25
N CYS A 98 -19.71 8.59 16.68
CA CYS A 98 -21.05 8.78 16.13
C CYS A 98 -21.37 7.62 15.18
N TRP A 99 -22.64 7.20 15.08
CA TRP A 99 -23.07 6.17 14.11
C TRP A 99 -22.49 6.40 12.71
N TYR A 100 -22.30 7.68 12.35
CA TYR A 100 -21.58 8.15 11.18
C TYR A 100 -20.16 7.58 11.07
N GLU A 101 -19.29 7.79 12.05
CA GLU A 101 -17.88 7.34 12.04
C GLU A 101 -17.74 5.81 12.01
N ARG A 102 -18.74 5.09 12.55
CA ARG A 102 -18.73 3.64 12.61
C ARG A 102 -19.27 2.95 11.36
N LEU A 103 -20.21 3.58 10.66
CA LEU A 103 -20.96 2.96 9.57
C LEU A 103 -20.84 3.74 8.26
N VAL A 104 -21.13 5.04 8.29
CA VAL A 104 -21.22 5.87 7.07
C VAL A 104 -19.85 6.27 6.56
N GLN A 105 -19.02 6.85 7.43
CA GLN A 105 -17.71 7.38 7.09
C GLN A 105 -16.81 6.30 6.45
N PRO A 106 -16.72 5.06 6.98
CA PRO A 106 -15.93 4.01 6.35
C PRO A 106 -16.45 3.64 4.95
N CYS A 107 -17.78 3.57 4.76
CA CYS A 107 -18.38 3.27 3.46
C CYS A 107 -18.12 4.37 2.42
N LEU A 108 -18.23 5.64 2.81
CA LEU A 108 -17.88 6.77 1.94
C LEU A 108 -16.41 6.74 1.52
N VAL A 109 -15.53 6.35 2.45
CA VAL A 109 -14.10 6.19 2.17
C VAL A 109 -13.84 5.00 1.23
N GLU A 110 -14.51 3.86 1.43
CA GLU A 110 -14.43 2.73 0.50
C GLU A 110 -14.91 3.11 -0.91
N LEU A 111 -15.99 3.89 -1.01
CA LEU A 111 -16.47 4.41 -2.30
C LEU A 111 -15.45 5.32 -2.97
N LEU A 112 -14.91 6.30 -2.24
CA LEU A 112 -13.92 7.25 -2.75
C LEU A 112 -12.63 6.54 -3.15
N GLY A 113 -12.09 5.68 -2.29
CA GLY A 113 -10.84 4.97 -2.55
C GLY A 113 -10.96 3.99 -3.70
N SER A 114 -12.07 3.25 -3.82
CA SER A 114 -12.33 2.41 -4.99
C SER A 114 -12.48 3.23 -6.27
N ALA A 115 -13.14 4.40 -6.22
CA ALA A 115 -13.25 5.28 -7.38
C ALA A 115 -11.88 5.78 -7.85
N LEU A 116 -11.03 6.26 -6.94
CA LEU A 116 -9.69 6.74 -7.26
C LEU A 116 -8.78 5.61 -7.78
N PHE A 117 -8.76 4.47 -7.10
CA PHE A 117 -7.97 3.31 -7.49
C PHE A 117 -8.37 2.82 -8.90
N ILE A 118 -9.66 2.65 -9.15
CA ILE A 118 -10.15 2.12 -10.43
C ILE A 118 -10.03 3.16 -11.54
N PHE A 119 -10.23 4.45 -11.25
CA PHE A 119 -9.96 5.53 -12.21
C PHE A 119 -8.53 5.50 -12.73
N ILE A 120 -7.54 5.51 -11.81
CA ILE A 120 -6.11 5.49 -12.19
C ILE A 120 -5.78 4.18 -12.91
N GLY A 121 -6.29 3.05 -12.42
CA GLY A 121 -6.08 1.75 -13.03
C GLY A 121 -6.59 1.68 -14.47
N CYS A 122 -7.84 2.09 -14.70
CA CYS A 122 -8.44 2.11 -16.03
C CYS A 122 -7.70 3.05 -16.98
N LEU A 123 -7.42 4.28 -16.52
CA LEU A 123 -6.70 5.26 -17.34
C LEU A 123 -5.31 4.75 -17.72
N SER A 124 -4.60 4.07 -16.82
CA SER A 124 -3.30 3.49 -17.11
C SER A 124 -3.32 2.41 -18.20
N VAL A 125 -4.44 1.69 -18.33
CA VAL A 125 -4.66 0.66 -19.36
C VAL A 125 -5.07 1.31 -20.68
N ILE A 126 -5.97 2.29 -20.64
CA ILE A 126 -6.44 3.01 -21.83
C ILE A 126 -5.31 3.79 -22.49
N GLU A 127 -4.44 4.42 -21.70
CA GLU A 127 -3.30 5.20 -22.16
C GLU A 127 -2.03 4.34 -22.36
N ASN A 128 -2.14 3.02 -22.26
CA ASN A 128 -0.98 2.15 -22.39
C ASN A 128 -0.51 2.10 -23.85
N GLY A 129 0.74 2.50 -24.08
CA GLY A 129 1.34 2.41 -25.40
C GLY A 129 1.55 0.96 -25.85
N PRO A 130 1.68 0.70 -27.16
CA PRO A 130 1.95 -0.64 -27.66
C PRO A 130 3.30 -1.21 -27.17
N ASP A 131 4.29 -0.35 -26.91
CA ASP A 131 5.66 -0.76 -26.57
C ASP A 131 5.92 -0.88 -25.05
N THR A 132 5.02 -0.38 -24.20
CA THR A 132 5.21 -0.35 -22.73
C THR A 132 4.85 -1.68 -22.06
N GLY A 133 4.19 -2.59 -22.79
CA GLY A 133 3.77 -3.89 -22.29
C GLY A 133 2.92 -3.77 -21.03
N ARG A 134 3.26 -4.51 -19.97
CA ARG A 134 2.51 -4.53 -18.70
C ARG A 134 3.10 -3.64 -17.61
N LEU A 135 4.23 -2.98 -17.88
CA LEU A 135 4.95 -2.23 -16.85
C LEU A 135 4.16 -1.02 -16.37
N GLN A 136 3.62 -0.22 -17.30
CA GLN A 136 2.80 0.95 -16.98
C GLN A 136 1.56 0.59 -16.15
N PRO A 137 0.66 -0.33 -16.58
CA PRO A 137 -0.50 -0.67 -15.77
C PRO A 137 -0.11 -1.33 -14.44
N ALA A 138 0.95 -2.14 -14.37
CA ALA A 138 1.41 -2.75 -13.12
C ALA A 138 1.86 -1.71 -12.08
N LEU A 139 2.68 -0.74 -12.50
CA LEU A 139 3.16 0.33 -11.64
C LEU A 139 2.01 1.25 -11.23
N ALA A 140 1.17 1.67 -12.17
CA ALA A 140 0.06 2.59 -11.89
C ALA A 140 -0.93 1.98 -10.89
N HIS A 141 -1.37 0.74 -11.07
CA HIS A 141 -2.31 0.10 -10.16
C HIS A 141 -1.71 -0.09 -8.76
N GLY A 142 -0.50 -0.64 -8.67
CA GLY A 142 0.12 -0.91 -7.39
C GLY A 142 0.46 0.34 -6.59
N LEU A 143 1.05 1.36 -7.23
CA LEU A 143 1.35 2.62 -6.58
C LEU A 143 0.08 3.38 -6.17
N ALA A 144 -0.95 3.40 -7.02
CA ALA A 144 -2.23 4.01 -6.70
C ALA A 144 -2.87 3.32 -5.49
N LEU A 145 -2.93 1.99 -5.47
CA LEU A 145 -3.49 1.26 -4.35
C LEU A 145 -2.75 1.56 -3.05
N GLY A 146 -1.41 1.49 -3.06
CA GLY A 146 -0.60 1.77 -1.88
C GLY A 146 -0.80 3.20 -1.35
N LEU A 147 -0.88 4.20 -2.24
CA LEU A 147 -1.10 5.60 -1.86
C LEU A 147 -2.52 5.83 -1.30
N VAL A 148 -3.55 5.25 -1.93
CA VAL A 148 -4.93 5.37 -1.46
C VAL A 148 -5.09 4.68 -0.09
N ILE A 149 -4.47 3.51 0.13
CA ILE A 149 -4.46 2.86 1.46
C ILE A 149 -3.70 3.72 2.47
N ALA A 150 -2.53 4.26 2.13
CA ALA A 150 -1.73 5.07 3.06
C ALA A 150 -2.47 6.34 3.51
N THR A 151 -3.31 6.91 2.64
CA THR A 151 -4.03 8.17 2.90
C THR A 151 -5.39 7.94 3.56
N LEU A 152 -6.14 6.91 3.14
CA LEU A 152 -7.52 6.69 3.56
C LEU A 152 -7.71 5.49 4.49
N GLY A 153 -6.73 4.57 4.54
CA GLY A 153 -6.85 3.29 5.24
C GLY A 153 -7.11 3.39 6.74
N ASN A 154 -6.66 4.47 7.39
CA ASN A 154 -6.91 4.69 8.83
C ASN A 154 -8.40 4.94 9.16
N ILE A 155 -9.24 5.22 8.15
CA ILE A 155 -10.68 5.46 8.33
C ILE A 155 -11.49 4.19 8.07
N SER A 156 -11.27 3.51 6.93
CA SER A 156 -12.07 2.34 6.54
C SER A 156 -11.37 0.99 6.70
N GLY A 157 -10.06 0.97 6.95
CA GLY A 157 -9.21 -0.21 6.75
C GLY A 157 -8.62 -0.31 5.33
N GLY A 158 -9.09 0.51 4.38
CA GLY A 158 -8.54 0.64 3.04
C GLY A 158 -8.67 -0.62 2.20
N HIS A 159 -9.85 -1.24 2.17
CA HIS A 159 -10.02 -2.52 1.49
C HIS A 159 -10.10 -2.33 -0.03
N PHE A 160 -10.96 -1.41 -0.47
CA PHE A 160 -11.21 -1.02 -1.86
C PHE A 160 -11.48 -2.18 -2.83
N ASN A 161 -11.82 -3.35 -2.27
CA ASN A 161 -11.85 -4.64 -2.94
C ASN A 161 -12.79 -5.60 -2.17
N PRO A 162 -13.82 -6.16 -2.84
CA PRO A 162 -14.73 -7.13 -2.24
C PRO A 162 -14.03 -8.39 -1.68
N ALA A 163 -13.02 -8.91 -2.39
CA ALA A 163 -12.26 -10.09 -1.96
C ALA A 163 -11.44 -9.80 -0.69
N VAL A 164 -10.77 -8.64 -0.63
CA VAL A 164 -10.03 -8.19 0.56
C VAL A 164 -10.99 -8.02 1.74
N SER A 165 -12.17 -7.45 1.52
CA SER A 165 -13.18 -7.28 2.57
C SER A 165 -13.69 -8.60 3.13
N LEU A 166 -13.91 -9.58 2.26
CA LEU A 166 -14.28 -10.93 2.69
C LEU A 166 -13.18 -11.57 3.53
N ALA A 167 -11.93 -11.50 3.07
CA ALA A 167 -10.80 -12.08 3.80
C ALA A 167 -10.58 -11.41 5.16
N ALA A 168 -10.60 -10.07 5.20
CA ALA A 168 -10.52 -9.30 6.43
C ALA A 168 -11.63 -9.71 7.41
N MET A 169 -12.86 -9.91 6.94
CA MET A 169 -13.94 -10.42 7.76
C MET A 169 -13.66 -11.84 8.28
N LEU A 170 -13.19 -12.74 7.41
CA LEU A 170 -12.86 -14.12 7.77
C LEU A 170 -11.77 -14.19 8.84
N VAL A 171 -10.79 -13.29 8.83
CA VAL A 171 -9.72 -13.22 9.85
C VAL A 171 -10.04 -12.31 11.04
N GLY A 172 -11.20 -11.64 11.04
CA GLY A 172 -11.69 -10.82 12.14
C GLY A 172 -11.26 -9.35 12.12
N GLY A 173 -10.69 -8.88 11.01
CA GLY A 173 -10.40 -7.46 10.76
C GLY A 173 -11.61 -6.63 10.29
N LEU A 174 -12.72 -7.27 9.87
CA LEU A 174 -13.97 -6.60 9.51
C LEU A 174 -15.18 -7.27 10.16
N LYS A 175 -16.15 -6.46 10.62
CA LYS A 175 -17.42 -6.98 11.12
C LYS A 175 -18.28 -7.50 9.96
N LEU A 176 -18.92 -8.65 10.15
CA LEU A 176 -19.84 -9.25 9.15
C LEU A 176 -20.92 -8.26 8.67
N THR A 177 -21.45 -7.42 9.57
CA THR A 177 -22.47 -6.42 9.24
C THR A 177 -21.98 -5.32 8.28
N MET A 178 -20.66 -5.12 8.16
CA MET A 178 -20.05 -4.13 7.28
C MET A 178 -19.65 -4.70 5.92
N LEU A 179 -19.66 -6.02 5.74
CA LEU A 179 -19.22 -6.67 4.50
C LEU A 179 -20.04 -6.20 3.30
N PHE A 180 -21.37 -6.30 3.38
CA PHE A 180 -22.25 -5.89 2.28
C PHE A 180 -22.22 -4.38 2.01
N PRO A 181 -22.28 -3.48 3.03
CA PRO A 181 -22.07 -2.05 2.81
C PRO A 181 -20.76 -1.70 2.11
N TYR A 182 -19.66 -2.39 2.44
CA TYR A 182 -18.37 -2.22 1.78
C TYR A 182 -18.43 -2.65 0.32
N TRP A 183 -18.99 -3.83 0.03
CA TRP A 183 -19.14 -4.31 -1.34
C TRP A 183 -19.95 -3.35 -2.21
N ILE A 184 -21.09 -2.85 -1.72
CA ILE A 184 -21.89 -1.85 -2.45
C ILE A 184 -21.07 -0.59 -2.71
N SER A 185 -20.39 -0.08 -1.68
CA SER A 185 -19.55 1.13 -1.80
C SER A 185 -18.44 0.95 -2.82
N GLN A 186 -17.75 -0.20 -2.80
CA GLN A 186 -16.66 -0.54 -3.71
C GLN A 186 -17.14 -0.70 -5.16
N LEU A 187 -18.30 -1.35 -5.37
CA LEU A 187 -18.89 -1.52 -6.70
C LEU A 187 -19.36 -0.18 -7.29
N CYS A 188 -20.02 0.65 -6.49
CA CYS A 188 -20.37 2.02 -6.87
C CYS A 188 -19.11 2.84 -7.18
N GLY A 189 -18.09 2.76 -6.32
CA GLY A 189 -16.79 3.41 -6.55
C GLY A 189 -16.16 2.94 -7.86
N GLY A 190 -16.15 1.65 -8.15
CA GLY A 190 -15.62 1.10 -9.40
C GLY A 190 -16.34 1.60 -10.63
N LEU A 191 -17.68 1.67 -10.59
CA LEU A 191 -18.47 2.27 -11.67
C LEU A 191 -18.14 3.75 -11.88
N ILE A 192 -18.03 4.53 -10.80
CA ILE A 192 -17.65 5.95 -10.84
C ILE A 192 -16.25 6.10 -11.45
N GLY A 193 -15.27 5.33 -10.95
CA GLY A 193 -13.88 5.39 -11.42
C GLY A 193 -13.74 5.06 -12.91
N ALA A 194 -14.40 4.00 -13.36
CA ALA A 194 -14.41 3.63 -14.79
C ALA A 194 -15.13 4.67 -15.67
N THR A 195 -16.22 5.26 -15.18
CA THR A 195 -16.95 6.33 -15.89
C THR A 195 -16.10 7.59 -16.00
N LEU A 196 -15.39 7.96 -14.93
CA LEU A 196 -14.45 9.09 -14.97
C LEU A 196 -13.31 8.83 -15.95
N ALA A 197 -12.78 7.60 -16.02
CA ALA A 197 -11.76 7.24 -16.99
C ALA A 197 -12.27 7.42 -18.42
N LYS A 198 -13.49 6.94 -18.72
CA LYS A 198 -14.16 7.19 -20.01
C LYS A 198 -14.30 8.68 -20.33
N ALA A 199 -14.65 9.50 -19.35
CA ALA A 199 -14.90 10.93 -19.56
C ALA A 199 -13.63 11.72 -19.89
N VAL A 200 -12.45 11.28 -19.44
CA VAL A 200 -11.18 11.98 -19.68
C VAL A 200 -10.36 11.39 -20.83
N SER A 201 -10.63 10.15 -21.22
CA SER A 201 -9.91 9.47 -22.29
C SER A 201 -10.44 9.86 -23.68
N PRO A 202 -9.57 9.98 -24.69
CA PRO A 202 -9.99 10.03 -26.09
C PRO A 202 -10.83 8.80 -26.44
N GLU A 203 -11.89 9.01 -27.23
CA GLU A 203 -12.88 7.96 -27.55
C GLU A 203 -12.24 6.75 -28.24
N ASP A 204 -11.32 6.98 -29.17
CA ASP A 204 -10.56 5.96 -29.89
C ASP A 204 -9.74 5.10 -28.93
N ARG A 205 -9.00 5.72 -28.01
CA ARG A 205 -8.19 5.00 -27.00
C ARG A 205 -9.08 4.19 -26.06
N PHE A 206 -10.18 4.78 -25.62
CA PHE A 206 -11.13 4.11 -24.72
C PHE A 206 -11.66 2.82 -25.34
N TRP A 207 -12.15 2.86 -26.58
CA TRP A 207 -12.72 1.67 -27.23
C TRP A 207 -11.65 0.66 -27.67
N ASN A 208 -10.46 1.10 -28.08
CA ASN A 208 -9.34 0.20 -28.37
C ASN A 208 -8.93 -0.64 -27.15
N ALA A 209 -9.03 -0.07 -25.95
CA ALA A 209 -8.78 -0.77 -24.69
C ALA A 209 -10.04 -1.43 -24.10
N THR A 210 -11.17 -1.46 -24.82
CA THR A 210 -12.48 -1.96 -24.32
C THR A 210 -12.85 -1.34 -22.96
N GLY A 211 -12.59 -0.04 -22.79
CA GLY A 211 -12.80 0.69 -21.55
C GLY A 211 -12.03 0.16 -20.33
N ALA A 212 -10.91 -0.53 -20.56
CA ALA A 212 -10.13 -1.26 -19.56
C ALA A 212 -10.84 -2.45 -18.91
N ALA A 213 -11.93 -2.95 -19.53
CA ALA A 213 -12.50 -4.25 -19.19
C ALA A 213 -11.50 -5.36 -19.51
N PHE A 214 -11.63 -6.48 -18.81
CA PHE A 214 -10.74 -7.62 -19.03
C PHE A 214 -11.12 -8.38 -20.28
N VAL A 215 -10.18 -8.46 -21.23
CA VAL A 215 -10.34 -9.12 -22.53
C VAL A 215 -9.31 -10.24 -22.76
N THR A 216 -8.58 -10.62 -21.71
CA THR A 216 -7.45 -11.57 -21.79
C THR A 216 -7.90 -13.00 -22.06
N VAL A 217 -9.06 -13.38 -21.51
CA VAL A 217 -9.67 -14.70 -21.74
C VAL A 217 -10.65 -14.57 -22.90
N GLN A 218 -10.39 -15.30 -23.98
CA GLN A 218 -11.21 -15.28 -25.20
C GLN A 218 -11.77 -16.67 -25.51
N GLU A 219 -11.02 -17.71 -25.14
CA GLU A 219 -11.34 -19.10 -25.45
C GLU A 219 -11.57 -19.93 -24.18
N SER A 220 -12.35 -21.01 -24.32
CA SER A 220 -12.75 -21.88 -23.21
C SER A 220 -11.56 -22.61 -22.57
N GLU A 221 -10.53 -22.88 -23.36
CA GLU A 221 -9.29 -23.55 -23.02
C GLU A 221 -8.45 -22.72 -22.05
N GLN A 222 -8.60 -21.40 -22.09
CA GLN A 222 -7.89 -20.45 -21.23
C GLN A 222 -8.55 -20.31 -19.85
N VAL A 223 -9.81 -20.69 -19.71
CA VAL A 223 -10.63 -20.47 -18.49
C VAL A 223 -9.98 -21.10 -17.26
N ALA A 224 -9.53 -22.36 -17.36
CA ALA A 224 -8.93 -23.05 -16.23
C ALA A 224 -7.65 -22.35 -15.74
N GLY A 225 -6.79 -21.95 -16.68
CA GLY A 225 -5.57 -21.20 -16.38
C GLY A 225 -5.86 -19.84 -15.75
N ALA A 226 -6.86 -19.11 -16.26
CA ALA A 226 -7.26 -17.82 -15.75
C ALA A 226 -7.86 -17.88 -14.34
N VAL A 227 -8.73 -18.87 -14.06
CA VAL A 227 -9.28 -19.09 -12.70
C VAL A 227 -8.17 -19.41 -11.71
N VAL A 228 -7.26 -20.33 -12.05
CA VAL A 228 -6.14 -20.69 -11.17
C VAL A 228 -5.23 -19.49 -10.94
N ALA A 229 -4.92 -18.72 -11.99
CA ALA A 229 -4.13 -17.50 -11.87
C ALA A 229 -4.82 -16.50 -10.92
N GLU A 230 -6.10 -16.20 -11.09
CA GLU A 230 -6.82 -15.27 -10.21
C GLU A 230 -6.85 -15.75 -8.75
N VAL A 231 -6.96 -17.05 -8.50
CA VAL A 231 -6.86 -17.60 -7.13
C VAL A 231 -5.47 -17.35 -6.54
N ILE A 232 -4.39 -17.66 -7.27
CA ILE A 232 -3.02 -17.54 -6.77
C ILE A 232 -2.61 -16.07 -6.56
N LEU A 233 -2.86 -15.21 -7.54
CA LEU A 233 -2.54 -13.79 -7.47
C LEU A 233 -3.31 -13.12 -6.34
N THR A 234 -4.62 -13.38 -6.24
CA THR A 234 -5.42 -12.83 -5.13
C THR A 234 -4.99 -13.39 -3.78
N THR A 235 -4.49 -14.63 -3.72
CA THR A 235 -3.93 -15.19 -2.49
C THR A 235 -2.72 -14.37 -2.02
N LEU A 236 -1.82 -13.98 -2.92
CA LEU A 236 -0.68 -13.13 -2.58
C LEU A 236 -1.15 -11.76 -2.05
N LEU A 237 -2.04 -11.09 -2.79
CA LEU A 237 -2.61 -9.80 -2.38
C LEU A 237 -3.27 -9.89 -0.99
N VAL A 238 -4.21 -10.82 -0.83
CA VAL A 238 -5.02 -10.93 0.39
C VAL A 238 -4.19 -11.41 1.58
N LEU A 239 -3.22 -12.30 1.36
CA LEU A 239 -2.28 -12.70 2.41
C LEU A 239 -1.44 -11.49 2.86
N THR A 240 -0.97 -10.67 1.92
CA THR A 240 -0.23 -9.43 2.22
C THR A 240 -1.07 -8.47 3.05
N VAL A 241 -2.34 -8.30 2.72
CA VAL A 241 -3.27 -7.49 3.53
C VAL A 241 -3.43 -8.07 4.93
N CYS A 242 -3.77 -9.36 5.05
CA CYS A 242 -4.09 -9.95 6.35
C CYS A 242 -2.86 -10.00 7.26
N MET A 243 -1.67 -10.29 6.74
CA MET A 243 -0.45 -10.30 7.53
C MET A 243 0.08 -8.89 7.79
N GLY A 244 0.04 -7.99 6.80
CA GLY A 244 0.60 -6.65 6.92
C GLY A 244 -0.27 -5.67 7.70
N ALA A 245 -1.60 -5.81 7.64
CA ALA A 245 -2.55 -4.83 8.17
C ALA A 245 -3.45 -5.34 9.30
N ILE A 246 -3.56 -6.66 9.52
CA ILE A 246 -4.49 -7.24 10.52
C ILE A 246 -3.74 -8.05 11.59
N ASN A 247 -2.78 -8.88 11.21
CA ASN A 247 -2.06 -9.74 12.14
C ASN A 247 -1.13 -8.93 13.05
N GLU A 248 -1.34 -8.99 14.37
CA GLU A 248 -0.68 -8.08 15.33
C GLU A 248 0.84 -8.28 15.39
N LYS A 249 1.31 -9.49 15.08
CA LYS A 249 2.75 -9.82 15.08
C LYS A 249 3.52 -9.25 13.89
N THR A 250 2.85 -9.02 12.77
CA THR A 250 3.50 -8.62 11.50
C THR A 250 2.98 -7.27 10.99
N LEU A 251 2.05 -6.66 11.71
CA LEU A 251 1.57 -5.31 11.45
C LEU A 251 2.76 -4.34 11.37
N GLY A 252 2.80 -3.53 10.31
CA GLY A 252 3.87 -2.57 10.12
C GLY A 252 3.44 -1.33 9.34
N PRO A 253 4.15 -0.19 9.51
CA PRO A 253 3.80 1.07 8.83
C PRO A 253 3.94 1.01 7.30
N LEU A 254 4.70 0.04 6.78
CA LEU A 254 4.88 -0.16 5.34
C LEU A 254 3.76 -0.99 4.69
N ALA A 255 2.78 -1.48 5.46
CA ALA A 255 1.70 -2.33 4.94
C ALA A 255 0.99 -1.76 3.69
N PRO A 256 0.64 -0.46 3.62
CA PRO A 256 0.02 0.10 2.42
C PRO A 256 0.86 -0.12 1.15
N PHE A 257 2.16 0.13 1.24
CA PHE A 257 3.06 -0.03 0.10
C PHE A 257 3.34 -1.49 -0.24
N CYS A 258 3.46 -2.38 0.76
CA CYS A 258 3.57 -3.81 0.51
C CYS A 258 2.34 -4.36 -0.24
N ILE A 259 1.14 -3.92 0.13
CA ILE A 259 -0.13 -4.27 -0.56
C ILE A 259 -0.14 -3.71 -1.99
N GLY A 260 0.33 -2.48 -2.19
CA GLY A 260 0.49 -1.92 -3.53
C GLY A 260 1.48 -2.71 -4.39
N PHE A 261 2.64 -3.08 -3.82
CA PHE A 261 3.65 -3.84 -4.53
C PHE A 261 3.23 -5.27 -4.85
N SER A 262 2.41 -5.93 -4.01
CA SER A 262 1.85 -7.23 -4.38
C SER A 262 1.02 -7.11 -5.67
N VAL A 263 0.18 -6.07 -5.80
CA VAL A 263 -0.57 -5.83 -7.05
C VAL A 263 0.36 -5.56 -8.24
N THR A 264 1.44 -4.78 -8.06
CA THR A 264 2.42 -4.59 -9.14
C THR A 264 3.04 -5.92 -9.58
N VAL A 265 3.50 -6.74 -8.63
CA VAL A 265 4.11 -8.03 -8.92
C VAL A 265 3.12 -8.96 -9.61
N ASP A 266 1.88 -9.01 -9.14
CA ASP A 266 0.84 -9.86 -9.69
C ASP A 266 0.46 -9.47 -11.12
N ILE A 267 0.40 -8.18 -11.45
CA ILE A 267 0.14 -7.71 -12.83
C ILE A 267 1.32 -8.05 -13.75
N LEU A 268 2.57 -7.90 -13.27
CA LEU A 268 3.75 -8.26 -14.05
C LEU A 268 3.81 -9.77 -14.32
N ALA A 269 3.44 -10.59 -13.34
CA ALA A 269 3.51 -12.05 -13.44
C ALA A 269 2.31 -12.67 -14.19
N GLY A 270 1.09 -12.29 -13.81
CA GLY A 270 -0.16 -12.93 -14.22
C GLY A 270 -1.00 -12.14 -15.22
N GLY A 271 -0.62 -10.89 -15.53
CA GLY A 271 -1.41 -10.02 -16.41
C GLY A 271 -1.57 -10.56 -17.84
N ALA A 272 -0.74 -11.51 -18.28
CA ALA A 272 -0.90 -12.18 -19.58
C ALA A 272 -1.88 -13.35 -19.57
N VAL A 273 -2.21 -13.89 -18.40
CA VAL A 273 -3.02 -15.11 -18.24
C VAL A 273 -4.48 -14.77 -17.98
N SER A 274 -4.74 -13.89 -17.00
CA SER A 274 -6.10 -13.48 -16.62
C SER A 274 -6.32 -11.97 -16.70
N GLY A 275 -5.26 -11.18 -16.90
CA GLY A 275 -5.25 -9.74 -16.70
C GLY A 275 -4.90 -9.32 -15.26
N ALA A 276 -4.74 -10.28 -14.33
CA ALA A 276 -4.41 -10.05 -12.92
C ALA A 276 -5.38 -9.06 -12.24
N CYS A 277 -6.64 -9.46 -12.13
CA CYS A 277 -7.70 -8.61 -11.60
C CYS A 277 -7.64 -8.47 -10.09
N MET A 278 -7.72 -9.61 -9.40
CA MET A 278 -7.71 -9.74 -7.94
C MET A 278 -8.82 -8.99 -7.19
N ASN A 279 -9.69 -8.27 -7.89
CA ASN A 279 -10.66 -7.34 -7.30
C ASN A 279 -11.97 -7.33 -8.10
N PRO A 280 -13.06 -7.93 -7.58
CA PRO A 280 -14.34 -7.96 -8.26
C PRO A 280 -14.89 -6.57 -8.63
N ALA A 281 -14.65 -5.53 -7.82
CA ALA A 281 -15.08 -4.17 -8.15
C ALA A 281 -14.30 -3.55 -9.32
N ARG A 282 -13.00 -3.88 -9.43
CA ARG A 282 -12.12 -3.47 -10.54
C ARG A 282 -12.44 -4.21 -11.85
N ALA A 283 -13.04 -5.39 -11.78
CA ALA A 283 -13.64 -6.04 -12.95
C ALA A 283 -14.99 -5.41 -13.30
N PHE A 284 -15.87 -5.25 -12.31
CA PHE A 284 -17.25 -4.79 -12.49
C PHE A 284 -17.37 -3.41 -13.13
N GLY A 285 -16.64 -2.41 -12.63
CA GLY A 285 -16.77 -1.03 -13.10
C GLY A 285 -16.55 -0.88 -14.62
N PRO A 286 -15.38 -1.28 -15.14
CA PRO A 286 -15.08 -1.24 -16.57
C PRO A 286 -16.03 -2.08 -17.42
N ALA A 287 -16.40 -3.28 -16.94
CA ALA A 287 -17.34 -4.16 -17.63
C ALA A 287 -18.72 -3.50 -17.82
N MET A 288 -19.23 -2.82 -16.80
CA MET A 288 -20.48 -2.05 -16.89
C MET A 288 -20.38 -0.89 -17.88
N VAL A 289 -19.29 -0.13 -17.85
CA VAL A 289 -19.14 1.09 -18.66
C VAL A 289 -18.89 0.77 -20.14
N ALA A 290 -18.13 -0.28 -20.42
CA ALA A 290 -17.83 -0.76 -21.78
C ALA A 290 -18.86 -1.78 -22.30
N ASN A 291 -19.81 -2.21 -21.45
CA ASN A 291 -20.76 -3.30 -21.72
C ASN A 291 -20.07 -4.60 -22.19
N HIS A 292 -19.00 -4.99 -21.50
CA HIS A 292 -18.22 -6.20 -21.82
C HIS A 292 -18.25 -7.19 -20.64
N TRP A 293 -18.87 -8.35 -20.85
CA TRP A 293 -19.20 -9.31 -19.79
C TRP A 293 -18.61 -10.70 -20.01
N ASP A 294 -17.82 -10.87 -21.06
CA ASP A 294 -17.24 -12.17 -21.41
C ASP A 294 -16.34 -12.68 -20.27
N TYR A 295 -16.58 -13.92 -19.88
CA TYR A 295 -15.87 -14.60 -18.77
C TYR A 295 -15.81 -13.83 -17.44
N HIS A 296 -16.68 -12.83 -17.25
CA HIS A 296 -16.62 -11.92 -16.10
C HIS A 296 -16.69 -12.63 -14.74
N TRP A 297 -17.40 -13.76 -14.68
CA TRP A 297 -17.56 -14.56 -13.47
C TRP A 297 -16.22 -15.06 -12.89
N ILE A 298 -15.17 -15.20 -13.71
CA ILE A 298 -13.82 -15.59 -13.27
C ILE A 298 -13.29 -14.60 -12.22
N TYR A 299 -13.53 -13.31 -12.43
CA TYR A 299 -13.08 -12.22 -11.56
C TYR A 299 -13.90 -12.06 -10.28
N TRP A 300 -14.95 -12.86 -10.12
CA TRP A 300 -15.64 -13.05 -8.86
C TRP A 300 -15.20 -14.35 -8.19
N LEU A 301 -15.23 -15.46 -8.94
CA LEU A 301 -14.93 -16.77 -8.38
C LEU A 301 -13.48 -16.84 -7.87
N GLY A 302 -12.50 -16.49 -8.70
CA GLY A 302 -11.08 -16.60 -8.36
C GLY A 302 -10.73 -15.80 -7.10
N PRO A 303 -11.02 -14.48 -7.07
CA PRO A 303 -10.73 -13.66 -5.91
C PRO A 303 -11.44 -14.11 -4.61
N LEU A 304 -12.71 -14.53 -4.69
CA LEU A 304 -13.45 -14.99 -3.51
C LEU A 304 -12.93 -16.33 -2.98
N LEU A 305 -12.55 -17.26 -3.86
CA LEU A 305 -11.90 -18.53 -3.46
C LEU A 305 -10.56 -18.27 -2.77
N ALA A 306 -9.78 -17.31 -3.24
CA ALA A 306 -8.53 -16.90 -2.58
C ALA A 306 -8.78 -16.36 -1.17
N SER A 307 -9.81 -15.53 -0.97
CA SER A 307 -10.18 -15.03 0.36
C SER A 307 -10.53 -16.15 1.32
N LEU A 308 -11.25 -17.18 0.86
CA LEU A 308 -11.56 -18.38 1.64
C LEU A 308 -10.28 -19.15 1.99
N LEU A 309 -9.39 -19.36 1.00
CA LEU A 309 -8.11 -20.05 1.19
C LEU A 309 -7.23 -19.35 2.22
N VAL A 310 -7.05 -18.03 2.12
CA VAL A 310 -6.25 -17.26 3.08
C VAL A 310 -6.91 -17.25 4.46
N GLY A 311 -8.24 -17.15 4.53
CA GLY A 311 -8.99 -17.27 5.77
C GLY A 311 -8.69 -18.58 6.50
N VAL A 312 -8.72 -19.71 5.79
CA VAL A 312 -8.33 -21.02 6.34
C VAL A 312 -6.85 -21.03 6.74
N LEU A 313 -5.95 -20.59 5.87
CA LEU A 313 -4.52 -20.62 6.15
C LEU A 313 -4.16 -19.87 7.44
N ILE A 314 -4.71 -18.67 7.62
CA ILE A 314 -4.43 -17.82 8.79
C ILE A 314 -5.11 -18.37 10.05
N ARG A 315 -6.38 -18.78 9.97
CA ARG A 315 -7.14 -19.24 11.15
C ARG A 315 -6.61 -20.55 11.72
N PHE A 316 -6.00 -21.41 10.90
CA PHE A 316 -5.57 -22.74 11.33
C PHE A 316 -4.05 -22.87 11.51
N PHE A 317 -3.23 -22.12 10.74
CA PHE A 317 -1.79 -22.37 10.69
C PHE A 317 -0.96 -21.15 11.10
N ILE A 318 -1.02 -20.07 10.32
CA ILE A 318 0.00 -19.00 10.36
C ILE A 318 -0.39 -17.73 11.14
N GLY A 319 -1.65 -17.61 11.56
CA GLY A 319 -2.10 -16.44 12.32
C GLY A 319 -1.49 -16.36 13.72
N ASP A 320 -1.60 -15.20 14.36
CA ASP A 320 -1.28 -15.07 15.79
C ASP A 320 -2.27 -15.82 16.70
N ALA A 321 -2.02 -15.82 18.02
CA ALA A 321 -2.87 -16.53 18.98
C ALA A 321 -4.29 -15.93 19.10
N LYS A 322 -4.48 -14.67 18.72
CA LYS A 322 -5.77 -13.97 18.78
C LYS A 322 -6.64 -14.35 17.59
N ILE A 323 -6.04 -14.43 16.40
CA ILE A 323 -6.71 -14.75 15.14
C ILE A 323 -6.90 -16.26 14.98
N ARG A 324 -5.93 -17.10 15.38
CA ARG A 324 -6.04 -18.57 15.24
C ARG A 324 -7.20 -19.15 16.06
N LEU A 325 -7.89 -20.12 15.47
CA LEU A 325 -8.96 -20.87 16.11
C LEU A 325 -8.42 -22.08 16.89
N ILE A 326 -7.28 -22.63 16.47
CA ILE A 326 -6.62 -23.80 17.07
C ILE A 326 -5.24 -23.36 17.59
N LEU A 327 -4.65 -24.11 18.52
CA LEU A 327 -3.30 -23.86 19.07
C LEU A 327 -3.18 -22.48 19.76
N LYS A 328 -4.24 -22.03 20.42
CA LYS A 328 -4.15 -20.93 21.38
C LYS A 328 -3.32 -21.43 22.56
N GLY A 329 -2.07 -20.98 22.65
CA GLY A 329 -1.26 -21.21 23.85
C GLY A 329 -2.06 -20.73 25.05
N ARG A 330 -2.29 -21.63 26.02
CA ARG A 330 -2.93 -21.28 27.29
C ARG A 330 -2.03 -20.36 28.09
#